data_AF-A0A9J6FNZ4-F1
#
_entry.id   AF-A0A9J6FNZ4-F1
#
_cell.length_a   1.000
_cell.length_b   1.000
_cell.length_c   1.000
_cell.angle_alpha   90.00
_cell.angle_beta   90.00
_cell.angle_gamma   90.00
#
_symmetry.space_group_name_H-M   'P 1'
#
loop_
_entity.id
_entity.type
_entity.pdbx_description
1 polymer ?
#
loop_
_entity_poly.entity_id
_entity_poly.type
_entity_poly.pdbx_seq_one_letter_code
_entity_poly.pdbx_strand_id
1 'polypeptide(L)'
;MTDNSWAEKKALSEVWPSAQQLLCHFHVLQAEWRWLMSAANNVEKDMRRQLMAAFKKILYATDQEQLEAAIENLRTLPHQEYIKRVKKFLGCQEEWVVMHRAGLMTRGHNTNNYSESSMRLLKDIVLCRTKAYNAVALTEYIAVEWEEYFEKKAPPPCQRPG
;
A
#
# COMPACT_ATOMS: atom_id res chain seq x y z
N MET A 1 2.20 1.76 -9.52
CA MET A 1 2.31 1.77 -8.04
C MET A 1 2.20 0.35 -7.55
N THR A 2 3.15 -0.14 -6.73
CA THR A 2 3.25 -1.58 -6.38
C THR A 2 3.46 -1.80 -4.89
N ASP A 3 3.50 -3.06 -4.45
CA ASP A 3 4.13 -3.42 -3.17
C ASP A 3 5.67 -3.27 -3.28
N ASN A 4 6.36 -3.30 -2.15
CA ASN A 4 7.82 -3.33 -2.09
C ASN A 4 8.35 -4.75 -2.35
N SER A 5 8.10 -5.26 -3.56
CA SER A 5 8.54 -6.59 -4.02
C SER A 5 9.65 -6.45 -5.05
N TRP A 6 10.82 -7.00 -4.75
CA TRP A 6 11.96 -6.97 -5.68
C TRP A 6 11.65 -7.63 -7.02
N ALA A 7 10.92 -8.75 -7.00
CA ALA A 7 10.53 -9.46 -8.22
C ALA A 7 9.63 -8.60 -9.11
N GLU A 8 8.65 -7.90 -8.53
CA GLU A 8 7.79 -6.97 -9.27
C GLU A 8 8.60 -5.78 -9.80
N LYS A 9 9.49 -5.20 -8.98
CA LYS A 9 10.34 -4.08 -9.43
C LYS A 9 11.18 -4.47 -10.64
N LYS A 10 11.84 -5.62 -10.54
CA LYS A 10 12.70 -6.13 -11.59
C LYS A 10 11.91 -6.37 -12.88
N ALA A 11 10.80 -7.10 -12.80
CA ALA A 11 9.96 -7.39 -13.96
C ALA A 11 9.45 -6.11 -14.63
N LEU A 12 9.01 -5.11 -13.86
CA LEU A 12 8.56 -3.83 -14.42
C LEU A 12 9.69 -3.06 -15.08
N SER A 13 10.88 -3.03 -14.47
CA SER A 13 12.04 -2.35 -15.06
C SER A 13 12.55 -3.01 -16.34
N GLU A 14 12.40 -4.34 -16.47
CA GLU A 14 12.78 -5.09 -17.67
C GLU A 14 11.80 -4.85 -18.83
N VAL A 15 10.49 -4.80 -18.55
CA VAL A 15 9.45 -4.65 -19.58
C VAL A 15 9.19 -3.18 -19.93
N TRP A 16 9.23 -2.29 -18.94
CA TRP A 16 8.96 -0.86 -19.08
C TRP A 16 10.05 -0.02 -18.39
N PRO A 17 11.26 0.05 -18.96
CA PRO A 17 12.40 0.73 -18.33
C PRO A 17 12.20 2.23 -18.14
N SER A 18 11.33 2.86 -18.94
CA SER A 18 10.98 4.29 -18.81
C SER A 18 9.90 4.58 -17.77
N ALA A 19 9.26 3.54 -17.21
CA ALA A 19 8.22 3.73 -16.22
C ALA A 19 8.83 4.03 -14.85
N GLN A 20 8.40 5.12 -14.23
CA GLN A 20 8.77 5.40 -12.85
C GLN A 20 7.97 4.52 -11.90
N GLN A 21 8.67 3.67 -11.16
CA GLN A 21 8.04 2.83 -10.15
C GLN A 21 7.87 3.61 -8.84
N LEU A 22 6.65 3.56 -8.31
CA LEU A 22 6.29 4.13 -7.01
C LEU A 22 5.73 3.04 -6.10
N LEU A 23 6.03 3.11 -4.81
CA LEU A 23 5.44 2.21 -3.81
C LEU A 23 4.05 2.66 -3.40
N CYS A 24 3.17 1.73 -3.06
CA CYS A 24 1.88 2.09 -2.49
C CYS A 24 2.05 2.56 -1.04
N HIS A 25 1.56 3.77 -0.68
CA HIS A 25 1.64 4.25 0.70
C HIS A 25 0.91 3.32 1.68
N PHE A 26 -0.19 2.70 1.25
CA PHE A 26 -0.91 1.72 2.08
C PHE A 26 0.00 0.53 2.43
N HIS A 27 0.65 -0.09 1.45
CA HIS A 27 1.55 -1.22 1.69
C HIS A 27 2.78 -0.81 2.50
N VAL A 28 3.34 0.38 2.25
CA VAL A 28 4.44 0.93 3.03
C VAL A 28 4.04 1.06 4.51
N LEU A 29 2.92 1.73 4.79
CA LEU A 29 2.41 1.90 6.17
C LEU A 29 2.07 0.55 6.82
N GLN A 30 1.47 -0.36 6.05
CA GLN A 30 1.12 -1.69 6.55
C GLN A 30 2.37 -2.53 6.88
N ALA A 31 3.41 -2.45 6.06
CA ALA A 31 4.67 -3.15 6.27
C ALA A 31 5.38 -2.63 7.53
N GLU A 32 5.47 -1.31 7.71
CA GLU A 32 6.06 -0.73 8.92
C GLU A 32 5.24 -1.06 10.17
N TRP A 33 3.91 -1.01 10.08
CA TRP A 33 3.06 -1.42 11.20
C TRP A 33 3.21 -2.90 11.55
N ARG A 34 3.27 -3.79 10.55
CA ARG A 34 3.55 -5.22 10.76
C ARG A 34 4.89 -5.44 11.44
N TRP A 35 5.92 -4.70 11.03
CA TRP A 35 7.23 -4.76 11.68
C TRP A 35 7.14 -4.32 13.15
N LEU A 36 6.52 -3.17 13.44
CA LEU A 36 6.34 -2.66 14.81
C LEU A 36 5.54 -3.60 15.71
N MET A 37 4.60 -4.36 15.15
CA MET A 37 3.76 -5.31 15.88
C MET A 37 4.41 -6.67 16.11
N SER A 38 5.46 -7.02 15.35
CA SER A 38 6.12 -8.31 15.45
C SER A 38 6.84 -8.47 16.79
N ALA A 39 6.57 -9.58 17.49
CA ALA A 39 7.20 -9.88 18.78
C ALA A 39 8.73 -9.94 18.67
N ALA A 40 9.27 -10.42 17.55
CA ALA A 40 10.71 -10.54 17.32
C ALA A 40 11.46 -9.19 17.35
N ASN A 41 10.75 -8.07 17.16
CA ASN A 41 11.34 -6.75 17.10
C ASN A 41 11.35 -6.01 18.44
N ASN A 42 10.79 -6.61 19.50
CA ASN A 42 10.84 -6.09 20.88
C ASN A 42 10.37 -4.63 21.06
N VAL A 43 9.38 -4.19 20.26
CA VAL A 43 8.79 -2.86 20.40
C VAL A 43 7.68 -2.86 21.46
N GLU A 44 7.85 -2.06 22.50
CA GLU A 44 6.84 -1.83 23.54
C GLU A 44 5.52 -1.30 22.94
N LYS A 45 4.39 -1.74 23.50
CA LYS A 45 3.05 -1.43 22.96
C LYS A 45 2.81 0.08 22.82
N ASP A 46 3.19 0.86 23.83
CA ASP A 46 2.95 2.31 23.86
C ASP A 46 3.86 3.06 22.87
N MET A 47 5.03 2.50 22.59
CA MET A 47 6.03 3.06 21.68
C MET A 47 5.66 2.87 20.20
N ARG A 48 4.94 1.78 19.85
CA ARG A 48 4.54 1.48 18.46
C ARG A 48 3.81 2.65 17.81
N ARG A 49 2.90 3.30 18.54
CA ARG A 49 2.14 4.45 18.01
C ARG A 49 3.04 5.65 17.77
N GLN A 50 3.99 5.91 18.67
CA GLN A 50 4.94 7.03 18.55
C GLN A 50 5.85 6.83 17.34
N LEU A 51 6.44 5.65 17.20
CA LEU A 51 7.31 5.29 16.06
C LEU A 51 6.56 5.35 14.73
N MET A 52 5.31 4.85 14.69
CA MET A 52 4.46 4.92 13.51
C MET A 52 4.09 6.36 13.15
N ALA A 53 3.80 7.20 14.15
CA ALA A 53 3.49 8.61 13.93
C ALA A 53 4.71 9.36 13.36
N ALA A 54 5.91 9.11 13.89
CA ALA A 54 7.15 9.68 13.37
C ALA A 54 7.40 9.22 11.91
N PHE A 55 7.24 7.93 11.62
CA PHE A 55 7.37 7.43 10.25
C PHE A 55 6.36 8.04 9.28
N LYS A 56 5.11 8.25 9.70
CA LYS A 56 4.09 8.94 8.89
C LYS A 56 4.51 10.36 8.54
N LYS A 57 5.13 11.12 9.46
CA LYS A 57 5.62 12.47 9.18
C LYS A 57 6.67 12.46 8.07
N ILE A 58 7.55 11.46 8.04
CA ILE A 58 8.53 11.28 6.97
C ILE A 58 7.81 10.97 5.65
N LEU A 59 6.90 9.99 5.64
CA LEU A 59 6.19 9.56 4.43
C LEU A 59 5.39 10.70 3.79
N TYR A 60 4.71 11.51 4.62
CA TYR A 60 3.84 12.60 4.18
C TYR A 60 4.54 13.96 4.07
N ALA A 61 5.86 14.04 4.26
CA ALA A 61 6.60 15.28 4.07
C ALA A 61 6.39 15.80 2.64
N THR A 62 6.04 17.09 2.53
CA THR A 62 5.73 17.72 1.23
C THR A 62 6.88 18.54 0.66
N ASP A 63 7.89 18.83 1.47
CA ASP A 63 9.07 19.60 1.13
C ASP A 63 10.30 19.11 1.92
N GLN A 64 11.47 19.59 1.53
CA GLN A 64 12.75 19.13 2.05
C GLN A 64 12.91 19.45 3.54
N GLU A 65 12.45 20.61 3.98
CA GLU A 65 12.54 21.04 5.37
C GLU A 65 11.71 20.14 6.29
N GLN A 66 10.46 19.84 5.89
CA GLN A 66 9.61 18.90 6.61
C GLN A 66 10.22 17.50 6.69
N LEU A 67 10.82 17.02 5.60
CA LEU A 67 11.44 15.70 5.54
C LEU A 67 12.62 15.61 6.52
N GLU A 68 13.53 16.59 6.47
CA GLU A 68 14.69 16.64 7.36
C GLU A 68 14.26 16.73 8.83
N ALA A 69 13.32 17.63 9.15
CA ALA A 69 12.78 17.76 10.49
C ALA A 69 12.13 16.46 10.99
N ALA A 70 11.40 15.74 10.13
CA ALA A 70 10.78 14.47 10.49
C ALA A 70 11.82 13.35 10.70
N ILE A 71 12.88 13.32 9.90
CA ILE A 71 14.00 12.39 10.06
C ILE A 71 14.74 12.65 11.37
N GLU A 72 15.03 13.91 11.69
CA GLU A 72 15.66 14.27 12.97
C GLU A 72 14.77 13.92 14.16
N ASN A 73 13.46 14.16 14.07
CA ASN A 73 12.52 13.75 15.09
C ASN A 73 12.52 12.23 15.31
N LEU A 74 12.59 11.42 14.25
CA LEU A 74 12.66 9.97 14.38
C LEU A 74 13.95 9.53 15.09
N ARG A 75 15.08 10.21 14.86
CA ARG A 75 16.39 9.87 15.45
C ARG A 75 16.42 10.04 16.97
N THR A 76 15.58 10.90 17.54
CA THR A 76 15.51 11.11 18.99
C THR A 76 14.69 10.04 19.72
N LEU A 77 13.99 9.17 18.99
CA LEU A 77 13.19 8.10 19.59
C LEU A 77 14.06 6.95 20.12
N PRO A 78 13.60 6.23 21.16
CA PRO A 78 14.46 5.27 21.88
C PRO A 78 14.75 3.96 21.13
N HIS A 79 14.00 3.63 20.05
CA HIS A 79 14.09 2.32 19.40
C HIS A 79 15.09 2.27 18.22
N GLN A 80 16.36 2.02 18.53
CA GLN A 80 17.47 2.10 17.57
C GLN A 80 17.32 1.16 16.36
N GLU A 81 16.81 -0.06 16.53
CA GLU A 81 16.62 -1.00 15.40
C GLU A 81 15.57 -0.50 14.40
N TYR A 82 14.55 0.22 14.89
CA TYR A 82 13.55 0.81 14.00
C TYR A 82 14.12 2.01 13.26
N ILE A 83 14.92 2.84 13.95
CA ILE A 83 15.63 3.96 13.32
C ILE A 83 16.57 3.44 12.22
N LYS A 84 17.34 2.38 12.48
CA LYS A 84 18.21 1.75 11.48
C LYS A 84 17.41 1.23 10.28
N ARG A 85 16.27 0.58 10.53
CA ARG A 85 15.36 0.10 9.48
C ARG A 85 14.87 1.25 8.60
N VAL A 86 14.35 2.33 9.18
CA VAL A 86 13.84 3.48 8.42
C VAL A 86 14.98 4.18 7.69
N LYS A 87 16.15 4.36 8.32
CA LYS A 87 17.35 4.89 7.66
C LYS A 87 17.74 4.09 6.41
N LYS A 88 17.68 2.75 6.48
CA LYS A 88 17.92 1.91 5.31
C LYS A 88 16.85 2.11 4.23
N PHE A 89 15.59 2.27 4.63
CA PHE A 89 14.47 2.44 3.69
C PHE A 89 14.43 3.84 3.05
N LEU A 90 15.00 4.86 3.69
CA LEU A 90 15.24 6.18 3.08
C LEU A 90 16.17 6.13 1.86
N GLY A 91 16.96 5.06 1.70
CA GLY A 91 17.78 4.87 0.49
C GLY A 91 16.99 4.72 -0.81
N CYS A 92 15.67 4.55 -0.75
CA CYS A 92 14.77 4.60 -1.89
C CYS A 92 13.57 5.53 -1.65
N GLN A 93 13.78 6.62 -0.90
CA GLN A 93 12.74 7.60 -0.53
C GLN A 93 11.99 8.19 -1.72
N GLU A 94 12.64 8.30 -2.88
CA GLU A 94 12.08 8.80 -4.14
C GLU A 94 10.87 7.97 -4.60
N GLU A 95 10.82 6.71 -4.20
CA GLU A 95 9.72 5.81 -4.56
C GLU A 95 8.49 5.97 -3.66
N TRP A 96 8.61 6.54 -2.45
CA TRP A 96 7.57 6.44 -1.41
C TRP A 96 7.29 7.68 -0.57
N VAL A 97 8.15 8.69 -0.55
CA VAL A 97 7.88 9.96 0.13
C VAL A 97 7.03 10.86 -0.77
N VAL A 98 6.06 11.56 -0.20
CA VAL A 98 5.10 12.41 -0.93
C VAL A 98 5.78 13.52 -1.73
N MET A 99 6.77 14.21 -1.16
CA MET A 99 7.50 15.30 -1.82
C MET A 99 8.00 14.89 -3.21
N HIS A 100 8.54 13.68 -3.38
CA HIS A 100 9.08 13.20 -4.66
C HIS A 100 8.00 12.88 -5.70
N ARG A 101 6.72 12.96 -5.33
CA ARG A 101 5.56 12.68 -6.21
C ARG A 101 4.86 13.92 -6.71
N ALA A 102 5.17 15.10 -6.17
CA ALA A 102 4.46 16.34 -6.50
C ALA A 102 4.50 16.70 -8.00
N GLY A 103 5.53 16.26 -8.74
CA GLY A 103 5.65 16.44 -10.19
C GLY A 103 5.05 15.33 -11.05
N LEU A 104 4.49 14.27 -10.44
CA LEU A 104 3.95 13.12 -11.15
C LEU A 104 2.44 13.23 -11.28
N MET A 105 1.91 12.87 -12.45
CA MET A 105 0.48 12.77 -12.70
C MET A 105 -0.14 11.58 -11.96
N THR A 106 -0.18 11.65 -10.63
CA THR A 106 -0.80 10.64 -9.78
C THR A 106 -2.31 10.86 -9.62
N ARG A 107 -2.82 12.04 -9.99
CA ARG A 107 -4.24 12.45 -9.81
C ARG A 107 -4.76 12.21 -8.38
N GLY A 108 -3.89 12.30 -7.37
CA GLY A 108 -4.23 12.02 -5.98
C GLY A 108 -4.28 10.53 -5.62
N HIS A 109 -4.03 9.61 -6.56
CA HIS A 109 -3.91 8.18 -6.31
C HIS A 109 -2.53 7.85 -5.71
N ASN A 110 -2.37 8.20 -4.43
CA ASN A 110 -1.20 7.86 -3.63
C ASN A 110 -1.34 6.51 -2.91
N THR A 111 -2.54 5.94 -2.95
CA THR A 111 -2.95 4.70 -2.30
C THR A 111 -3.64 3.81 -3.31
N ASN A 112 -3.52 2.50 -3.15
CA ASN A 112 -4.15 1.49 -3.98
C ASN A 112 -5.64 1.26 -3.61
N ASN A 113 -6.35 2.31 -3.18
CA ASN A 113 -7.68 2.20 -2.58
C ASN A 113 -8.68 1.48 -3.51
N TYR A 114 -8.61 1.71 -4.82
CA TYR A 114 -9.44 1.00 -5.79
C TYR A 114 -9.14 -0.50 -5.82
N SER A 115 -7.87 -0.90 -5.94
CA SER A 115 -7.52 -2.31 -5.96
C SER A 115 -7.83 -3.01 -4.64
N GLU A 116 -7.63 -2.35 -3.50
CA GLU A 116 -8.00 -2.91 -2.18
C GLU A 116 -9.50 -3.02 -1.99
N SER A 117 -10.27 -2.04 -2.48
CA SER A 117 -11.73 -2.10 -2.44
C SER A 117 -12.24 -3.27 -3.28
N SER A 118 -11.73 -3.45 -4.50
CA SER A 118 -12.04 -4.61 -5.34
C SER A 118 -11.60 -5.92 -4.69
N MET A 119 -10.39 -5.97 -4.12
CA MET A 119 -9.86 -7.16 -3.46
C MET A 119 -10.66 -7.52 -2.19
N ARG A 120 -11.23 -6.52 -1.50
CA ARG A 120 -12.10 -6.74 -0.36
C ARG A 120 -13.43 -7.35 -0.80
N LEU A 121 -14.03 -6.87 -1.89
CA LEU A 121 -15.22 -7.49 -2.47
C LEU A 121 -14.95 -8.95 -2.85
N LEU A 122 -13.80 -9.25 -3.47
CA LEU A 122 -13.38 -10.64 -3.75
C LEU A 122 -13.41 -11.49 -2.50
N LYS A 123 -12.70 -11.04 -1.48
CA LYS A 123 -12.48 -11.82 -0.26
C LYS A 123 -13.76 -11.99 0.52
N ASP A 124 -14.54 -10.93 0.69
CA ASP A 124 -15.69 -10.92 1.58
C ASP A 124 -16.95 -11.50 0.93
N ILE A 125 -17.16 -11.27 -0.38
CA ILE A 125 -18.41 -11.60 -1.07
C ILE A 125 -18.27 -12.86 -1.91
N VAL A 126 -17.24 -12.91 -2.76
CA VAL A 126 -17.08 -14.02 -3.71
C VAL A 126 -16.44 -15.23 -3.03
N LEU A 127 -15.47 -15.01 -2.14
CA LEU A 127 -14.78 -16.10 -1.43
C LEU A 127 -15.28 -16.32 -0.01
N CYS A 128 -16.15 -15.45 0.52
CA CYS A 128 -16.68 -15.56 1.90
C CYS A 128 -15.58 -15.76 2.97
N ARG A 129 -14.40 -15.14 2.77
CA ARG A 129 -13.16 -15.29 3.56
C ARG A 129 -12.63 -16.72 3.67
N THR A 130 -13.01 -17.59 2.75
CA THR A 130 -12.49 -18.94 2.62
C THR A 130 -11.43 -19.01 1.51
N LYS A 131 -10.70 -20.12 1.47
CA LYS A 131 -9.77 -20.41 0.37
C LYS A 131 -10.48 -21.32 -0.62
N ALA A 132 -10.36 -21.00 -1.91
CA ALA A 132 -10.70 -21.98 -2.94
C ALA A 132 -9.77 -23.19 -2.83
N TYR A 133 -10.30 -24.38 -3.10
CA TYR A 133 -9.54 -25.64 -3.00
C TYR A 133 -8.39 -25.73 -4.01
N ASN A 134 -8.56 -25.13 -5.18
CA ASN A 134 -7.58 -25.08 -6.25
C ASN A 134 -7.88 -23.89 -7.20
N ALA A 135 -7.00 -23.66 -8.18
CA ALA A 135 -7.13 -22.55 -9.12
C ALA A 135 -8.37 -22.68 -10.04
N VAL A 136 -8.82 -23.90 -10.34
CA VAL A 136 -10.02 -24.14 -11.17
C VAL A 136 -11.26 -23.68 -10.42
N ALA A 137 -11.41 -24.11 -9.16
CA ALA A 137 -12.50 -23.67 -8.29
C ALA A 137 -12.48 -22.15 -8.08
N LEU A 138 -11.31 -21.54 -7.93
CA LEU A 138 -11.19 -20.08 -7.84
C LEU A 138 -11.71 -19.39 -9.12
N THR A 139 -11.40 -19.95 -10.28
CA THR A 139 -11.85 -19.40 -11.57
C THR A 139 -13.37 -19.50 -11.69
N GLU A 140 -13.97 -20.61 -11.26
CA GLU A 140 -15.42 -20.80 -11.22
C GLU A 140 -16.12 -19.79 -10.30
N TYR A 141 -15.61 -19.61 -9.06
CA TYR A 141 -16.14 -18.59 -8.14
C TYR A 141 -16.07 -17.18 -8.74
N ILE A 142 -14.97 -16.84 -9.42
CA ILE A 142 -14.83 -15.53 -10.06
C ILE A 142 -15.76 -15.40 -11.27
N ALA A 143 -15.93 -16.44 -12.08
CA ALA A 143 -16.78 -16.34 -13.27
C ALA A 143 -18.27 -16.26 -12.93
N VAL A 144 -18.72 -16.94 -11.87
CA VAL A 144 -20.15 -17.03 -11.54
C VAL A 144 -20.55 -16.02 -10.47
N GLU A 145 -19.99 -16.15 -9.26
CA GLU A 145 -20.43 -15.37 -8.10
C GLU A 145 -20.07 -13.88 -8.23
N TRP A 146 -18.96 -13.58 -8.90
CA TRP A 146 -18.56 -12.20 -9.14
C TRP A 146 -19.49 -11.51 -10.15
N GLU A 147 -19.75 -12.14 -11.28
CA GLU A 147 -20.60 -11.56 -12.34
C GLU A 147 -22.01 -11.31 -11.81
N GLU A 148 -22.61 -12.31 -11.15
CA GLU A 148 -23.93 -12.16 -10.54
C GLU A 148 -24.02 -11.01 -9.54
N TYR A 149 -22.96 -10.80 -8.74
CA TYR A 149 -22.93 -9.71 -7.76
C TYR A 149 -22.99 -8.33 -8.43
N PHE A 150 -22.25 -8.15 -9.52
CA PHE A 150 -22.23 -6.87 -10.24
C PHE A 150 -23.49 -6.65 -11.07
N GLU A 151 -24.06 -7.70 -11.65
CA GLU A 151 -25.37 -7.63 -12.32
C GLU A 151 -26.48 -7.19 -11.37
N LYS A 152 -26.53 -7.77 -10.16
CA LYS A 152 -27.50 -7.38 -9.11
C LYS A 152 -27.35 -5.94 -8.62
N LYS A 153 -26.17 -5.35 -8.79
CA LYS A 153 -25.87 -3.96 -8.39
C LYS A 153 -25.87 -2.95 -9.53
N ALA A 154 -25.99 -3.39 -10.78
CA ALA A 154 -26.06 -2.50 -11.91
C ALA A 154 -27.35 -1.65 -11.82
N PRO A 155 -27.27 -0.32 -12.05
CA PRO A 155 -28.47 0.49 -12.15
C PRO A 155 -29.35 -0.03 -13.30
N PRO A 156 -30.68 0.05 -13.20
CA PRO A 156 -31.57 -0.40 -14.27
C PRO A 156 -31.21 0.34 -15.57
N PRO A 157 -31.29 -0.35 -16.72
CA PRO A 157 -30.98 0.28 -18.00
C PRO A 157 -31.86 1.53 -18.18
N CYS A 158 -31.21 2.65 -18.48
CA CYS A 158 -31.89 3.91 -18.71
C CYS A 158 -32.90 3.72 -19.85
N GLN A 159 -34.20 3.81 -19.54
CA GLN A 159 -35.24 3.76 -20.56
C GLN A 159 -35.05 4.98 -21.45
N ARG A 160 -34.71 4.75 -22.73
CA ARG A 160 -34.64 5.83 -23.71
C ARG A 160 -36.04 6.43 -23.88
N PRO A 161 -36.22 7.75 -23.83
CA PRO A 161 -37.48 8.37 -24.19
C PRO A 161 -37.78 8.05 -25.67
N GLY A 162 -38.97 7.52 -25.92
CA GLY A 162 -39.49 7.21 -27.25
C GLY A 162 -40.04 8.43 -27.97
#